data_AF-A0A1Y5FTQ5-F1
#
_entry.id   AF-A0A1Y5FTQ5-F1
#
_cell.length_a   1.000
_cell.length_b   1.000
_cell.length_c   1.000
_cell.angle_alpha   90.00
_cell.angle_beta   90.00
_cell.angle_gamma   90.00
#
_symmetry.space_group_name_H-M   'P 1'
#
loop_
_entity.id
_entity.type
_entity.pdbx_description
1 polymer ?
#
loop_
_entity_poly.entity_id
_entity_poly.type
_entity_poly.pdbx_seq_one_letter_code
_entity_poly.pdbx_strand_id
1 'polypeptide(L)'
;MIAELGQFAIIMALLAALAQSILPLIGAERLDSRLMAFAGPASMVQFLFVVLAFGCLTQAYIVSDFTLLNVVENSHSTKPLLYKISGVWGNHEGSMLLWVLILALFGAAVAAFGRNLPVTLKARVLAIQAMIGVGFLTF
;
A
#
# COMPACT_ATOMS: atom_id res chain seq x y z
N MET A 1 7.69 -10.00 16.35
CA MET A 1 6.70 -8.91 16.56
C MET A 1 6.64 -7.90 15.41
N ILE A 2 7.78 -7.47 14.83
CA ILE A 2 7.77 -6.51 13.70
C ILE A 2 7.14 -7.12 12.44
N ALA A 3 7.41 -8.40 12.16
CA ALA A 3 6.81 -9.13 11.05
C ALA A 3 5.28 -9.19 11.16
N GLU A 4 4.76 -9.47 12.35
CA GLU A 4 3.35 -9.57 12.67
C GLU A 4 2.66 -8.20 12.53
N LEU A 5 3.34 -7.13 12.93
CA LEU A 5 2.89 -5.75 12.67
C LEU A 5 2.83 -5.45 11.16
N GLY A 6 3.85 -5.89 10.40
CA GLY A 6 3.85 -5.77 8.94
C GLY A 6 2.68 -6.50 8.29
N GLN A 7 2.42 -7.74 8.71
CA GLN A 7 1.28 -8.53 8.23
C GLN A 7 -0.06 -7.88 8.58
N PHE A 8 -0.22 -7.41 9.82
CA PHE A 8 -1.39 -6.66 10.23
C PHE A 8 -1.58 -5.39 9.38
N ALA A 9 -0.50 -4.67 9.09
CA ALA A 9 -0.55 -3.48 8.24
C ALA A 9 -1.00 -3.80 6.82
N ILE A 10 -0.52 -4.89 6.20
CA ILE A 10 -0.99 -5.33 4.87
C ILE A 10 -2.49 -5.66 4.88
N ILE A 11 -2.97 -6.36 5.91
CA ILE A 11 -4.40 -6.68 6.06
C ILE A 11 -5.22 -5.39 6.15
N MET A 12 -4.79 -4.43 6.96
CA MET A 12 -5.48 -3.14 7.09
C MET A 12 -5.43 -2.32 5.80
N ALA A 13 -4.32 -2.35 5.06
CA ALA A 13 -4.22 -1.75 3.73
C ALA A 13 -5.21 -2.39 2.75
N LEU A 14 -5.35 -3.72 2.77
CA LEU A 14 -6.29 -4.45 1.92
C LEU A 14 -7.75 -4.08 2.25
N LEU A 15 -8.12 -4.04 3.53
CA LEU A 15 -9.46 -3.62 3.95
C LEU A 15 -9.76 -2.17 3.53
N ALA A 16 -8.79 -1.27 3.67
CA ALA A 16 -8.92 0.10 3.19
C ALA A 16 -9.09 0.16 1.67
N ALA A 17 -8.31 -0.61 0.91
CA ALA A 17 -8.39 -0.69 -0.54
C ALA A 17 -9.74 -1.24 -1.03
N LEU A 18 -10.28 -2.27 -0.37
CA LEU A 18 -11.61 -2.81 -0.65
C LEU A 18 -12.69 -1.75 -0.41
N ALA A 19 -12.67 -1.06 0.73
CA ALA A 19 -13.62 0.02 0.99
C ALA A 19 -13.47 1.18 -0.01
N GLN A 20 -12.23 1.57 -0.32
CA GLN A 20 -11.91 2.66 -1.26
C GLN A 20 -12.30 2.32 -2.70
N SER A 21 -12.23 1.06 -3.12
CA SER A 21 -12.61 0.64 -4.48
C SER A 21 -14.12 0.59 -4.69
N ILE A 22 -14.89 0.32 -3.64
CA ILE A 22 -16.35 0.10 -3.74
C ILE A 22 -17.13 1.38 -3.44
N LEU A 23 -16.91 1.99 -2.27
CA LEU A 23 -17.79 3.07 -1.77
C LEU A 23 -17.82 4.31 -2.66
N PRO A 24 -16.67 4.86 -3.11
CA PRO A 24 -16.67 6.03 -3.98
C PRO A 24 -17.22 5.75 -5.37
N LEU A 25 -17.14 4.50 -5.85
CA LEU A 25 -17.71 4.10 -7.14
C LEU A 25 -19.23 4.14 -7.08
N ILE A 26 -19.82 3.58 -6.01
CA ILE A 26 -21.27 3.69 -5.74
C ILE A 26 -21.66 5.16 -5.56
N GLY A 27 -20.86 5.94 -4.83
CA GLY A 27 -21.10 7.36 -4.64
C GLY A 27 -21.12 8.16 -5.95
N ALA A 28 -20.18 7.89 -6.85
CA ALA A 28 -20.12 8.54 -8.14
C ALA A 28 -21.31 8.19 -9.04
N GLU A 29 -21.82 6.96 -8.95
CA GLU A 29 -23.01 6.53 -9.71
C GLU A 29 -24.31 7.13 -9.18
N ARG A 30 -24.44 7.23 -7.85
CA ARG A 30 -25.63 7.79 -7.19
C ARG A 30 -25.57 9.31 -6.98
N LEU A 31 -24.49 9.96 -7.41
CA LEU A 31 -24.19 11.36 -7.10
C LEU A 31 -24.21 11.68 -5.59
N ASP A 32 -23.85 10.70 -4.76
CA ASP A 32 -23.78 10.84 -3.30
C ASP A 32 -22.41 11.42 -2.89
N SER A 33 -22.43 12.68 -2.45
CA SER A 33 -21.24 13.42 -2.03
C SER A 33 -20.51 12.79 -0.85
N ARG A 34 -21.22 12.11 0.07
CA ARG A 34 -20.61 11.49 1.26
C ARG A 34 -19.79 10.26 0.88
N LEU A 35 -20.37 9.41 0.03
CA LEU A 35 -19.68 8.22 -0.49
C LEU A 35 -18.49 8.61 -1.37
N MET A 36 -18.60 9.65 -2.19
CA MET A 36 -17.46 10.17 -2.96
C MET A 36 -16.36 10.75 -2.06
N ALA A 37 -16.74 11.48 -1.00
CA ALA A 37 -15.78 12.08 -0.07
C ALA A 37 -14.96 11.04 0.71
N PHE A 38 -15.46 9.80 0.86
CA PHE A 38 -14.74 8.70 1.50
C PHE A 38 -13.44 8.32 0.77
N ALA A 39 -13.35 8.56 -0.54
CA ALA A 39 -12.21 8.14 -1.38
C ALA A 39 -10.87 8.70 -0.88
N GLY A 40 -10.84 9.98 -0.51
CA GLY A 40 -9.61 10.68 -0.11
C GLY A 40 -9.02 10.13 1.18
N PRO A 41 -9.77 10.14 2.31
CA PRO A 41 -9.31 9.57 3.58
C PRO A 41 -8.94 8.09 3.46
N ALA A 42 -9.72 7.28 2.74
CA ALA A 42 -9.41 5.87 2.55
C ALA A 42 -8.06 5.67 1.83
N SER A 43 -7.76 6.51 0.84
CA SER A 43 -6.46 6.48 0.15
C SER A 43 -5.29 6.88 1.06
N MET A 44 -5.48 7.82 1.98
CA MET A 44 -4.47 8.15 2.99
C MET A 44 -4.21 6.97 3.93
N VAL A 45 -5.28 6.33 4.39
CA VAL A 45 -5.20 5.18 5.30
C VAL A 45 -4.51 4.01 4.61
N GLN A 46 -4.88 3.70 3.37
CA GLN A 46 -4.21 2.66 2.58
C GLN A 46 -2.71 2.96 2.45
N PHE A 47 -2.34 4.17 2.06
CA PHE A 47 -0.93 4.56 1.92
C PHE A 47 -0.15 4.43 3.22
N LEU A 48 -0.71 4.90 4.34
CA LEU A 48 -0.07 4.80 5.66
C LEU A 48 0.23 3.35 6.03
N PHE A 49 -0.72 2.45 5.84
CA PHE A 49 -0.54 1.03 6.16
C PHE A 49 0.45 0.34 5.23
N VAL A 50 0.48 0.68 3.94
CA VAL A 50 1.47 0.15 3.00
C VAL A 50 2.88 0.64 3.34
N VAL A 51 3.04 1.92 3.70
CA VAL A 51 4.32 2.46 4.19
C VAL A 51 4.78 1.73 5.45
N LEU A 52 3.87 1.48 6.38
CA LEU A 52 4.16 0.75 7.62
C LEU A 52 4.61 -0.68 7.31
N ALA A 53 3.89 -1.40 6.44
CA ALA A 53 4.26 -2.75 6.02
C ALA A 53 5.65 -2.81 5.36
N PHE A 54 5.92 -1.90 4.42
CA PHE A 54 7.20 -1.81 3.74
C PHE A 54 8.34 -1.44 4.70
N GLY A 55 8.07 -0.56 5.67
CA GLY A 55 8.99 -0.23 6.75
C GLY A 55 9.32 -1.42 7.65
N CYS A 56 8.31 -2.21 8.03
CA CYS A 56 8.50 -3.45 8.80
C CYS A 56 9.38 -4.47 8.03
N LEU A 57 9.11 -4.68 6.74
CA LEU A 57 9.92 -5.56 5.89
C LEU A 57 11.36 -5.04 5.76
N THR A 58 11.52 -3.73 5.56
CA THR A 58 12.85 -3.11 5.49
C THR A 58 13.63 -3.32 6.78
N GLN A 59 12.97 -3.15 7.93
CA GLN A 59 13.62 -3.35 9.21
C GLN A 59 14.05 -4.81 9.40
N ALA A 60 13.23 -5.79 9.01
CA ALA A 60 13.59 -7.20 9.06
C ALA A 60 14.85 -7.51 8.22
N TYR A 61 14.99 -6.90 7.03
CA TYR A 61 16.20 -7.02 6.23
C TYR A 61 17.42 -6.40 6.90
N ILE A 62 17.29 -5.21 7.50
CA ILE A 62 18.37 -4.50 8.17
C ILE A 62 18.93 -5.31 9.35
N VAL A 63 18.05 -5.84 10.20
CA VAL A 63 18.45 -6.63 11.37
C VAL A 63 18.73 -8.09 11.05
N SER A 64 18.54 -8.50 9.79
CA SER A 64 18.69 -9.89 9.35
C SER A 64 17.81 -10.86 10.14
N ASP A 65 16.52 -10.55 10.22
CA ASP A 65 15.52 -11.41 10.85
C ASP A 65 15.26 -12.65 9.99
N PHE A 66 16.03 -13.71 10.25
CA PHE A 66 15.97 -14.98 9.54
C PHE A 66 14.79 -15.86 9.95
N THR A 67 13.88 -15.39 10.81
CA THR A 67 12.60 -16.08 11.02
C THR A 67 11.66 -15.95 9.82
N LEU A 68 11.91 -14.95 8.95
CA LEU A 68 11.21 -14.74 7.70
C LEU A 68 11.93 -15.43 6.55
N LEU A 69 11.21 -16.33 5.87
CA LEU A 69 11.73 -17.05 4.71
C LEU A 69 12.27 -16.09 3.63
N ASN A 70 11.55 -15.01 3.35
CA ASN A 70 11.98 -14.00 2.39
C ASN A 70 13.36 -13.40 2.71
N VAL A 71 13.65 -13.16 3.99
CA VAL A 71 14.95 -12.61 4.44
C VAL A 71 16.04 -13.66 4.36
N VAL A 72 15.73 -14.93 4.70
CA VAL A 72 16.65 -16.07 4.57
C VAL A 72 17.09 -16.25 3.12
N GLU A 73 16.15 -16.16 2.18
CA GLU A 73 16.43 -16.40 0.76
C GLU A 73 17.18 -15.25 0.07
N ASN A 74 17.09 -14.02 0.58
CA ASN A 74 17.52 -12.82 -0.15
C ASN A 74 18.50 -11.90 0.61
N SER A 75 18.85 -12.23 1.85
CA SER A 75 19.76 -11.44 2.70
C SER A 75 20.76 -12.31 3.46
N HIS A 76 21.80 -11.69 4.00
CA HIS A 76 22.83 -12.36 4.80
C HIS A 76 23.35 -11.42 5.89
N SER A 77 23.79 -11.95 7.03
CA SER A 77 24.20 -11.16 8.20
C SER A 77 25.38 -10.24 7.90
N THR A 78 26.34 -10.72 7.11
CA THR A 78 27.55 -9.99 6.68
C THR A 78 27.34 -9.08 5.46
N LYS A 79 26.14 -9.06 4.87
CA LYS A 79 25.84 -8.22 3.71
C LYS A 79 25.95 -6.73 4.11
N PRO A 80 26.65 -5.87 3.36
CA PRO A 80 26.69 -4.44 3.68
C PRO A 80 25.28 -3.84 3.74
N LEU A 81 25.05 -2.87 4.63
CA LEU A 81 23.72 -2.32 4.93
C LEU A 81 22.98 -1.84 3.67
N LEU A 82 23.67 -1.14 2.77
CA LEU A 82 23.10 -0.67 1.51
C LEU A 82 22.44 -1.81 0.71
N TYR A 83 23.10 -2.97 0.65
CA TYR A 83 22.61 -4.14 -0.07
C TYR A 83 21.57 -4.95 0.70
N LYS A 84 21.48 -4.78 2.02
CA LYS A 84 20.33 -5.27 2.81
C LYS A 84 19.08 -4.47 2.45
N ILE A 85 19.19 -3.13 2.43
CA ILE A 85 18.09 -2.24 2.07
C ILE A 85 17.65 -2.47 0.62
N SER A 86 18.57 -2.45 -0.34
CA SER A 86 18.21 -2.69 -1.75
C SER A 86 17.70 -4.11 -2.02
N GLY A 87 18.03 -5.06 -1.14
CA GLY A 87 17.53 -6.43 -1.19
C GLY A 87 16.04 -6.55 -0.87
N VAL A 88 15.47 -5.59 -0.13
CA VAL A 88 14.06 -5.57 0.29
C VAL A 88 13.13 -5.68 -0.90
N TRP A 89 13.45 -4.99 -2.01
CA TRP A 89 12.64 -4.97 -3.24
C TRP A 89 13.35 -5.61 -4.44
N GLY A 90 14.50 -6.25 -4.22
CA GLY A 90 15.25 -6.94 -5.27
C GLY A 90 14.73 -8.35 -5.59
N ASN A 91 13.74 -8.82 -4.84
CA ASN A 91 13.11 -10.14 -4.95
C ASN A 91 11.63 -10.01 -5.36
N HIS A 92 11.00 -11.14 -5.67
CA HIS A 92 9.62 -11.16 -6.17
C HIS A 92 8.63 -10.50 -5.20
N GLU A 93 8.53 -10.99 -3.95
CA GLU A 93 7.56 -10.49 -2.96
C GLU A 93 7.81 -9.03 -2.58
N GLY A 94 9.09 -8.67 -2.43
CA GLY A 94 9.53 -7.32 -2.14
C GLY A 94 9.20 -6.32 -3.23
N SER A 95 9.41 -6.71 -4.49
CA SER A 95 9.09 -5.86 -5.65
C SER A 95 7.58 -5.64 -5.81
N MET A 96 6.76 -6.65 -5.48
CA MET A 96 5.30 -6.50 -5.43
C MET A 96 4.88 -5.49 -4.34
N LEU A 97 5.44 -5.58 -3.14
CA LEU A 97 5.12 -4.62 -2.07
C LEU A 97 5.60 -3.19 -2.42
N LEU A 98 6.76 -3.04 -3.06
CA LEU A 98 7.22 -1.75 -3.58
C LEU A 98 6.25 -1.19 -4.64
N TRP A 99 5.74 -2.05 -5.52
CA TRP A 99 4.76 -1.64 -6.52
C TRP A 99 3.47 -1.11 -5.88
N VAL A 100 2.95 -1.82 -4.86
CA VAL A 100 1.79 -1.35 -4.08
C VAL A 100 2.10 -0.02 -3.38
N LEU A 101 3.31 0.16 -2.84
CA LEU A 101 3.73 1.41 -2.22
C LEU A 101 3.69 2.58 -3.21
N ILE A 102 4.20 2.38 -4.42
CA ILE A 102 4.17 3.39 -5.48
C ILE A 102 2.73 3.72 -5.88
N LEU A 103 1.88 2.70 -6.09
CA LEU A 103 0.46 2.91 -6.38
C LEU A 103 -0.20 3.72 -5.25
N ALA A 104 -0.10 3.27 -4.01
CA ALA A 104 -0.70 3.94 -2.87
C ALA A 104 -0.19 5.38 -2.69
N LEU A 105 1.09 5.65 -2.96
CA LEU A 105 1.66 6.99 -2.98
C LEU A 105 0.99 7.90 -4.01
N PHE A 106 0.79 7.43 -5.25
CA PHE A 106 0.12 8.23 -6.27
C PHE A 106 -1.36 8.46 -5.95
N GLY A 107 -2.02 7.49 -5.32
CA GLY A 107 -3.40 7.67 -4.83
C GLY A 107 -3.47 8.72 -3.74
N ALA A 108 -2.52 8.65 -2.83
CA ALA A 108 -2.38 9.65 -1.79
C ALA A 108 -2.13 11.04 -2.37
N ALA A 109 -1.27 11.15 -3.37
CA ALA A 109 -1.02 12.40 -4.08
C ALA A 109 -2.28 12.96 -4.75
N VAL A 110 -3.08 12.13 -5.43
CA VAL A 110 -4.37 12.53 -6.02
C VAL A 110 -5.35 12.99 -4.95
N ALA A 111 -5.43 12.28 -3.83
CA ALA A 111 -6.28 12.66 -2.70
C ALA A 111 -5.89 14.02 -2.11
N ALA A 112 -4.59 14.26 -1.88
CA ALA A 112 -4.06 15.48 -1.28
C ALA A 112 -4.09 16.70 -2.22
N PHE A 113 -3.67 16.52 -3.47
CA PHE A 113 -3.41 17.61 -4.42
C PHE A 113 -4.50 17.77 -5.49
N GLY A 114 -5.34 16.76 -5.74
CA GLY A 114 -6.38 16.78 -6.76
C GLY A 114 -7.64 17.58 -6.37
N ARG A 115 -7.48 18.79 -5.81
CA ARG A 115 -8.61 19.65 -5.41
C ARG A 115 -9.30 20.35 -6.59
N ASN A 116 -8.61 20.45 -7.72
CA ASN A 116 -9.09 21.03 -8.98
C ASN A 116 -9.90 20.04 -9.84
N LEU A 117 -9.98 18.77 -9.44
CA LEU A 117 -10.71 17.75 -10.18
C LEU A 117 -12.21 17.80 -9.86
N PRO A 118 -13.09 17.54 -10.85
CA PRO A 118 -14.49 17.25 -10.57
C PRO A 118 -14.61 16.12 -9.54
N VAL A 119 -15.51 16.28 -8.57
CA VAL A 119 -15.65 15.35 -7.42
C VAL A 119 -15.89 13.91 -7.89
N THR A 120 -16.72 13.74 -8.91
CA THR A 120 -17.02 12.44 -9.54
C THR A 120 -15.78 11.81 -10.18
N LEU A 121 -14.97 12.60 -10.89
CA LEU A 121 -13.73 12.13 -11.50
C LEU A 121 -12.71 11.71 -10.44
N LYS A 122 -12.51 12.55 -9.41
CA LYS A 122 -11.59 12.24 -8.30
C LYS A 122 -12.00 10.94 -7.58
N ALA A 123 -13.29 10.78 -7.29
CA ALA A 123 -13.81 9.57 -6.64
C ALA A 123 -13.55 8.32 -7.47
N ARG A 124 -13.82 8.36 -8.79
CA ARG A 124 -13.59 7.23 -9.69
C ARG A 124 -12.11 6.89 -9.85
N VAL A 125 -11.25 7.89 -10.00
CA VAL A 125 -9.79 7.68 -10.11
C VAL A 125 -9.25 6.97 -8.87
N LEU A 126 -9.59 7.47 -7.67
CA LEU A 126 -9.16 6.86 -6.42
C LEU A 126 -9.74 5.45 -6.21
N ALA A 127 -10.97 5.19 -6.65
CA ALA A 127 -11.60 3.87 -6.56
C ALA A 127 -10.93 2.84 -7.49
N ILE A 128 -10.72 3.20 -8.76
CA ILE A 128 -10.06 2.31 -9.73
C ILE A 128 -8.62 2.03 -9.30
N GLN A 129 -7.91 3.03 -8.81
CA GLN A 129 -6.55 2.84 -8.34
C GLN A 129 -6.49 1.91 -7.13
N ALA A 130 -7.44 2.01 -6.19
CA ALA A 130 -7.56 1.06 -5.09
C ALA A 130 -7.91 -0.35 -5.58
N MET A 131 -8.73 -0.50 -6.62
CA MET A 131 -9.06 -1.81 -7.20
C MET A 131 -7.82 -2.52 -7.76
N ILE A 132 -6.93 -1.78 -8.42
CA ILE A 132 -5.61 -2.30 -8.83
C ILE A 132 -4.81 -2.69 -7.58
N GLY A 133 -4.80 -1.82 -6.56
CA GLY A 133 -4.15 -2.08 -5.28
C GLY A 133 -4.64 -3.36 -4.59
N VAL A 134 -5.94 -3.66 -4.63
CA VAL A 134 -6.51 -4.91 -4.10
C VAL A 134 -5.85 -6.12 -4.76
N GLY A 135 -5.77 -6.14 -6.09
CA GLY A 135 -5.17 -7.27 -6.82
C GLY A 135 -3.70 -7.53 -6.41
N PHE A 136 -2.93 -6.46 -6.16
CA PHE A 136 -1.55 -6.57 -5.68
C PHE A 136 -1.41 -6.69 -4.15
N LEU A 137 -2.49 -6.57 -3.37
CA LEU A 137 -2.44 -6.79 -1.91
C LEU A 137 -2.85 -8.22 -1.54
N THR A 138 -3.39 -8.98 -2.49
CA THR A 138 -3.86 -10.37 -2.29
C THR A 138 -2.90 -11.45 -2.78
N PHE A 139 -1.70 -11.11 -3.25
CA PHE A 139 -0.71 -12.10 -3.70
C PHE A 139 -0.11 -12.91 -2.55
#